data_AF-A0A125RBR4-F1
#
_entry.id   AF-A0A125RBR4-F1
#
_cell.length_a   1.000
_cell.length_b   1.000
_cell.length_c   1.000
_cell.angle_alpha   90.00
_cell.angle_beta   90.00
_cell.angle_gamma   90.00
#
_symmetry.space_group_name_H-M   'P 1'
#
loop_
_entity.id
_entity.type
_entity.pdbx_description
1 polymer ?
#
loop_
_entity_poly.entity_id
_entity_poly.type
_entity_poly.pdbx_seq_one_letter_code
_entity_poly.pdbx_strand_id
1 'polypeptide(L)'
;MYVEIIGIIVIFVALRALVTRNRAERLLYINVIGFGVSAIIALVINTPFALVVAAAFFICSTISANAIAYTLKRLDDEILLE
;
A
#
# COMPACT_ATOMS: atom_id res chain seq x y z
N MET A 1 1.92 -20.76 -1.98
CA MET A 1 0.61 -20.22 -2.39
C MET A 1 0.36 -18.78 -1.95
N TYR A 2 0.20 -18.47 -0.66
CA TYR A 2 -0.11 -17.10 -0.21
C TYR A 2 0.95 -16.06 -0.61
N VAL A 3 2.24 -16.40 -0.43
CA VAL A 3 3.35 -15.51 -0.81
C VAL A 3 3.37 -15.25 -2.32
N GLU A 4 3.15 -16.27 -3.15
CA GLU A 4 3.12 -16.09 -4.60
C GLU A 4 1.96 -15.18 -5.03
N ILE A 5 0.75 -15.39 -4.47
CA ILE A 5 -0.43 -14.57 -4.76
C ILE A 5 -0.18 -13.10 -4.38
N ILE A 6 0.30 -12.85 -3.16
CA ILE A 6 0.62 -11.50 -2.69
C ILE A 6 1.72 -10.89 -3.56
N GLY A 7 2.76 -11.65 -3.89
CA GLY A 7 3.85 -11.20 -4.77
C GLY A 7 3.36 -10.76 -6.14
N ILE A 8 2.50 -11.56 -6.80
CA ILE A 8 1.89 -11.22 -8.09
C ILE A 8 1.07 -9.93 -7.99
N ILE A 9 0.24 -9.81 -6.95
CA ILE A 9 -0.58 -8.60 -6.72
C ILE A 9 0.32 -7.38 -6.53
N VAL A 10 1.35 -7.47 -5.68
CA VAL A 10 2.28 -6.35 -5.41
C VAL A 10 3.01 -5.93 -6.69
N ILE A 11 3.50 -6.87 -7.49
CA ILE A 11 4.17 -6.56 -8.76
C ILE A 11 3.19 -5.88 -9.73
N PHE A 12 1.99 -6.42 -9.91
CA PHE A 12 0.98 -5.85 -10.79
C PHE A 12 0.61 -4.42 -10.38
N VAL A 13 0.38 -4.20 -9.08
CA VAL A 13 -0.01 -2.90 -8.54
C VAL A 13 1.17 -1.90 -8.57
N ALA A 14 2.41 -2.36 -8.39
CA ALA A 14 3.60 -1.53 -8.59
C ALA A 14 3.74 -1.04 -10.03
N LEU A 15 3.51 -1.92 -11.02
CA LEU A 15 3.49 -1.51 -12.43
C LEU A 15 2.38 -0.50 -12.71
N ARG A 16 1.16 -0.73 -12.18
CA ARG A 16 0.06 0.24 -12.26
C ARG A 16 0.43 1.58 -11.63
N ALA A 17 1.09 1.59 -10.48
CA ALA A 17 1.52 2.80 -9.80
C ALA A 17 2.50 3.65 -10.65
N LEU A 18 3.35 3.01 -11.46
CA LEU A 18 4.31 3.69 -12.33
C LEU A 18 3.66 4.28 -13.59
N VAL A 19 2.69 3.56 -14.18
CA VAL A 19 2.10 3.94 -15.47
C VAL A 19 0.88 4.87 -15.31
N THR A 20 0.15 4.78 -14.20
CA THR A 20 -1.07 5.56 -13.99
C THR A 20 -0.78 7.07 -13.87
N ARG A 21 -1.48 7.86 -14.70
CA ARG A 21 -1.44 9.33 -14.66
C ARG A 21 -2.33 9.92 -13.55
N ASN A 22 -3.44 9.27 -13.25
CA ASN A 22 -4.38 9.70 -12.21
C ASN A 22 -3.70 9.60 -10.82
N ARG A 23 -3.52 10.75 -10.17
CA ARG A 23 -2.87 10.82 -8.85
C ARG A 23 -3.67 10.06 -7.79
N ALA A 24 -5.00 10.13 -7.83
CA ALA A 24 -5.88 9.49 -6.86
C ALA A 24 -5.75 7.95 -6.93
N GLU A 25 -5.87 7.38 -8.13
CA GLU A 25 -5.66 5.94 -8.35
C GLU A 25 -4.27 5.49 -7.92
N ARG A 26 -3.23 6.29 -8.21
CA ARG A 26 -1.86 5.95 -7.84
C ARG A 26 -1.66 5.87 -6.33
N LEU A 27 -2.31 6.73 -5.55
CA LEU A 27 -2.25 6.65 -4.09
C LEU A 27 -2.85 5.33 -3.56
N LEU A 28 -3.95 4.86 -4.16
CA LEU A 28 -4.54 3.58 -3.82
C LEU A 28 -3.59 2.40 -4.12
N TYR A 29 -2.85 2.47 -5.23
CA TYR A 29 -1.83 1.46 -5.56
C TYR A 29 -0.67 1.46 -4.56
N ILE A 30 -0.18 2.63 -4.17
CA ILE A 30 0.87 2.76 -3.15
C ILE A 30 0.42 2.17 -1.82
N ASN A 31 -0.85 2.37 -1.43
CA ASN A 31 -1.41 1.79 -0.21
C ASN A 31 -1.34 0.25 -0.21
N VAL A 32 -1.75 -0.38 -1.31
CA VAL A 32 -1.70 -1.85 -1.46
C VAL A 32 -0.26 -2.36 -1.40
N ILE A 33 0.69 -1.65 -2.00
CA ILE A 33 2.11 -2.01 -1.94
C ILE A 33 2.63 -2.01 -0.50
N GLY A 34 2.29 -0.99 0.30
CA GLY A 34 2.71 -0.89 1.70
C GLY A 34 2.30 -2.11 2.54
N PHE A 35 1.01 -2.48 2.48
CA PHE A 35 0.51 -3.66 3.18
C PHE A 35 1.05 -4.98 2.60
N GLY A 36 1.20 -5.07 1.28
CA GLY A 36 1.77 -6.24 0.61
C GLY A 36 3.22 -6.50 1.01
N VAL A 37 4.05 -5.46 1.10
CA VAL A 37 5.44 -5.56 1.57
C VAL A 37 5.48 -6.03 3.03
N SER A 38 4.65 -5.47 3.92
CA SER A 38 4.56 -5.93 5.32
C SER A 38 4.22 -7.42 5.40
N ALA A 39 3.24 -7.89 4.62
CA ALA A 39 2.85 -9.30 4.58
C ALA A 39 3.97 -10.20 4.04
N ILE A 40 4.68 -9.78 3.00
CA ILE A 40 5.82 -10.54 2.45
C ILE A 40 6.94 -10.68 3.49
N ILE A 41 7.27 -9.60 4.22
CA ILE A 41 8.29 -9.65 5.29
C ILE A 41 7.91 -10.70 6.34
N ALA A 42 6.65 -10.66 6.81
CA ALA A 42 6.16 -11.57 7.85
C ALA A 42 6.12 -13.05 7.40
N LEU A 43 5.84 -13.31 6.12
CA LEU A 43 5.65 -14.67 5.60
C LEU A 43 6.93 -15.32 5.05
N VAL A 44 7.90 -14.52 4.59
CA VAL A 44 9.12 -15.03 3.94
C VAL A 44 10.28 -15.16 4.92
N ILE A 45 10.43 -14.21 5.84
CA ILE A 45 11.61 -14.15 6.70
C ILE A 45 11.29 -14.78 8.05
N ASN A 46 11.82 -15.98 8.29
CA ASN A 46 11.52 -16.77 9.48
C ASN A 46 12.44 -16.41 10.66
N THR A 47 12.40 -15.16 11.09
CA THR A 47 13.13 -14.68 12.28
C THR A 47 12.23 -13.81 13.17
N PRO A 48 12.41 -13.81 14.50
CA PRO A 48 11.63 -12.95 15.39
C PRO A 48 11.76 -11.45 15.06
N PHE A 49 12.94 -11.04 14.60
CA PHE A 49 13.19 -9.65 14.21
C PHE A 49 12.39 -9.25 12.95
N ALA A 50 12.16 -10.17 12.01
CA ALA A 50 11.33 -9.89 10.84
C ALA A 50 9.88 -9.56 11.22
N LEU A 51 9.34 -10.14 12.30
CA LEU A 51 8.02 -9.79 12.80
C LEU A 51 7.98 -8.34 13.29
N VAL A 52 9.03 -7.89 14.01
CA VAL A 52 9.16 -6.50 14.45
C VAL A 52 9.20 -5.55 13.24
N VAL A 53 9.98 -5.89 12.21
CA VAL A 53 10.06 -5.09 10.98
C VAL A 53 8.72 -5.08 10.23
N ALA A 54 8.05 -6.22 10.12
CA ALA A 54 6.74 -6.33 9.48
C ALA A 54 5.68 -5.50 10.21
N ALA A 55 5.70 -5.50 11.55
CA ALA A 55 4.82 -4.69 12.38
C ALA A 55 5.08 -3.19 12.21
N ALA A 56 6.35 -2.77 12.17
CA ALA A 56 6.72 -1.39 11.90
C ALA A 56 6.21 -0.93 10.51
N PHE A 57 6.43 -1.75 9.48
CA PHE A 57 5.88 -1.49 8.14
C PHE A 57 4.36 -1.44 8.12
N PHE A 58 3.69 -2.33 8.85
CA PHE A 58 2.23 -2.37 8.95
C PHE A 58 1.67 -1.10 9.59
N ILE A 59 2.25 -0.64 10.70
CA ILE A 59 1.85 0.58 11.40
C ILE A 59 2.05 1.80 10.49
N CYS A 60 3.23 1.93 9.88
CA CYS A 60 3.51 3.03 8.95
C CYS A 60 2.57 3.02 7.74
N SER A 61 2.28 1.84 7.18
CA SER A 61 1.31 1.68 6.08
C SER A 61 -0.09 2.09 6.51
N THR A 62 -0.50 1.78 7.75
CA THR A 62 -1.79 2.19 8.30
C THR A 62 -1.90 3.71 8.46
N ILE A 63 -0.83 4.38 8.94
CA ILE A 63 -0.79 5.84 9.03
C ILE A 63 -0.88 6.45 7.63
N SER A 64 -0.10 5.94 6.68
CA SER A 64 -0.11 6.40 5.29
C SER A 64 -1.47 6.17 4.61
N ALA A 65 -2.12 5.04 4.86
CA ALA A 65 -3.45 4.71 4.34
C ALA A 65 -4.50 5.74 4.77
N ASN A 66 -4.49 6.13 6.04
CA ASN A 66 -5.41 7.14 6.57
C ASN A 66 -5.10 8.53 5.99
N ALA A 67 -3.82 8.88 5.82
CA ALA A 67 -3.44 10.12 5.15
C ALA A 67 -3.93 10.14 3.68
N ILE A 68 -3.79 9.03 2.96
CA ILE A 68 -4.30 8.87 1.60
C ILE A 68 -5.82 9.04 1.57
N ALA A 69 -6.55 8.37 2.46
CA ALA A 69 -8.01 8.48 2.53
C ALA A 69 -8.47 9.92 2.80
N TYR A 70 -7.78 10.63 3.71
CA TYR A 70 -8.05 12.03 3.98
C TYR A 70 -7.78 12.92 2.74
N THR A 71 -6.64 12.71 2.05
CA THR A 71 -6.30 13.45 0.83
C THR A 71 -7.29 13.19 -0.30
N LEU A 72 -7.71 11.94 -0.50
CA LEU A 72 -8.68 11.58 -1.52
C LEU A 72 -10.05 12.21 -1.26
N LYS A 73 -10.52 12.17 0.00
CA LYS A 73 -11.78 12.82 0.39
C LYS A 73 -11.72 14.32 0.13
N ARG A 74 -10.64 14.98 0.53
CA ARG A 74 -10.45 16.42 0.31
C ARG A 74 -10.45 16.77 -1.19
N LEU A 75 -9.81 15.95 -2.02
CA LEU A 75 -9.79 16.16 -3.47
C LEU A 75 -11.21 16.04 -4.08
N ASP A 76 -12.01 15.09 -3.59
CA ASP A 76 -13.41 14.93 -4.01
C ASP A 76 -14.27 16.13 -3.61
N ASP A 77 -14.11 16.61 -2.37
CA ASP A 77 -14.78 17.81 -1.87
C ASP A 77 -14.41 19.07 -2.70
N GLU A 78 -13.16 19.21 -3.13
CA GLU A 78 -12.70 20.33 -3.99
C GLU A 78 -13.33 20.27 -5.40
N ILE A 79 -13.49 19.08 -5.99
CA ILE A 79 -14.12 18.91 -7.32
C ILE A 79 -15.61 19.26 -7.30
N LEU A 80 -16.31 18.99 -6.19
CA LEU A 80 -17.75 19.29 -6.05
C LEU A 80 -18.07 20.77 -5.84
N LEU A 81 -17.06 21.58 -5.47
CA LEU A 81 -17.19 23.02 -5.23
C LEU A 81 -16.88 23.86 -6.49
N GLU A 82 -16.37 23.25 -7.57
CA GLU A 82 -16.18 23.85 -8.90
C GLU A 82 -17.38 23.61 -9.83
#